data_AF-A0A2K8U4W0-F1
#
_entry.id   AF-A0A2K8U4W0-F1
#
_cell.length_a   1.000
_cell.length_b   1.000
_cell.length_c   1.000
_cell.angle_alpha   90.00
_cell.angle_beta   90.00
_cell.angle_gamma   90.00
#
_symmetry.space_group_name_H-M   'P 1'
#
loop_
_entity.id
_entity.type
_entity.pdbx_description
1 polymer ?
#
loop_
_entity_poly.entity_id
_entity_poly.type
_entity_poly.pdbx_seq_one_letter_code
_entity_poly.pdbx_strand_id
1 'polypeptide(L)'
;MTWRRGKSWTKNFMGRKAAHQPKRALYLRTLANLTSPSEVRSILQIGSKQFEQSDLDADLIAFAHRVLPFKYRGLKLLQLKGKDLLFADREDATATYSEFHMSAGERALLRISKDISRLKDAFILIDEIEAGLHPYIQQQVMLELQRLALRNNLQIIVTSHSPVVLESVPVEGRIFLERTPTDVTVQPPYRDIFQRAFYGQSQDKLSILCEDSIAEGLILGVLDTLNVKLNLNPDDVVVGRDTGKDQFPQHVEKLGKFQMLDAFVLVLDGDARQIEPAIQQAAERFNQSAAPLFLPGIQPPEEWIYAALEKQPALYSSLLAAPSLEQQLKNPPAPLPMTRGATRSKPRPPGLSNWRSTRVTTETQHLRISGVEVEVVRKDIKNLHLGVYPPLGRVRVAVPLVLGDEAVRLAVIDKLGWIKRQRAKFAEQPRQSRREMVSGESHWFLGRRYRLRVREQEGPPRVAVCGIGAIDLVVRPGTDAAQREAILSRWHREQLKGLIPPLLAKWQAALGVQVADWGIKRMKTRWGSCNPAARRVWFNLELAKKPVQCLEYIVAHELTHLLERHHDERFTALLDAHMPQWPQYRDMLNSLPLAHEEWGY
;
A
#
# COMPACT_ATOMS: atom_id res chain seq x y z
N MET A 1 -7.35 -1.01 -21.44
CA MET A 1 -8.09 -1.20 -22.72
C MET A 1 -7.16 -1.78 -23.78
N THR A 2 -7.70 -2.42 -24.82
CA THR A 2 -6.95 -2.95 -25.98
C THR A 2 -7.36 -2.22 -27.28
N TRP A 3 -6.49 -1.36 -27.79
CA TRP A 3 -6.74 -0.59 -29.01
C TRP A 3 -6.26 -1.38 -30.24
N ARG A 4 -7.19 -1.78 -31.11
CA ARG A 4 -6.91 -2.56 -32.33
C ARG A 4 -6.93 -1.69 -33.59
N ARG A 5 -6.04 -2.03 -34.52
CA ARG A 5 -5.91 -1.45 -35.87
C ARG A 5 -7.24 -1.54 -36.63
N GLY A 6 -7.62 -0.50 -37.36
CA GLY A 6 -8.68 -0.57 -38.38
C GLY A 6 -10.11 -0.15 -37.98
N LYS A 7 -10.38 0.26 -36.73
CA LYS A 7 -11.64 0.96 -36.43
C LYS A 7 -11.55 2.43 -36.86
N SER A 8 -12.49 2.90 -37.69
CA SER A 8 -12.63 4.32 -38.00
C SER A 8 -13.07 5.10 -36.75
N TRP A 9 -12.43 6.24 -36.51
CA TRP A 9 -12.76 7.16 -35.42
C TRP A 9 -12.63 8.60 -35.94
N THR A 10 -13.61 9.44 -35.64
CA THR A 10 -13.67 10.85 -36.05
C THR A 10 -12.90 11.80 -35.11
N LYS A 11 -12.39 11.28 -33.99
CA LYS A 11 -11.60 11.99 -32.96
C LYS A 11 -10.55 11.05 -32.35
N ASN A 12 -9.44 11.62 -31.85
CA ASN A 12 -8.42 10.87 -31.10
C ASN A 12 -8.75 10.76 -29.59
N PHE A 13 -7.85 10.15 -28.81
CA PHE A 13 -7.99 9.98 -27.35
C PHE A 13 -8.14 11.30 -26.56
N MET A 14 -7.60 12.41 -27.08
CA MET A 14 -7.77 13.77 -26.53
C MET A 14 -8.91 14.55 -27.21
N GLY A 15 -9.83 13.88 -27.92
CA GLY A 15 -10.96 14.51 -28.60
C GLY A 15 -10.63 15.36 -29.83
N ARG A 16 -9.34 15.52 -30.19
CA ARG A 16 -8.89 16.32 -31.34
C ARG A 16 -9.18 15.58 -32.65
N LYS A 17 -9.60 16.31 -33.69
CA LYS A 17 -9.64 15.81 -35.08
C LYS A 17 -8.22 15.75 -35.66
N ALA A 18 -8.01 14.94 -36.70
CA ALA A 18 -6.80 14.91 -37.53
C ALA A 18 -5.45 14.65 -36.79
N ALA A 19 -5.38 13.59 -35.99
CA ALA A 19 -4.10 13.10 -35.43
C ALA A 19 -3.76 11.69 -35.96
N HIS A 20 -2.47 11.42 -36.19
CA HIS A 20 -1.98 10.13 -36.64
C HIS A 20 -2.25 9.02 -35.61
N GLN A 21 -2.83 7.89 -36.05
CA GLN A 21 -3.04 6.72 -35.19
C GLN A 21 -1.72 5.97 -34.90
N PRO A 22 -1.55 5.35 -33.73
CA PRO A 22 -0.40 4.48 -33.44
C PRO A 22 -0.28 3.34 -34.47
N LYS A 23 0.91 3.16 -35.06
CA LYS A 23 1.17 2.10 -36.06
C LYS A 23 1.13 0.68 -35.49
N ARG A 24 1.21 0.55 -34.16
CA ARG A 24 1.27 -0.67 -33.34
C ARG A 24 0.10 -0.71 -32.34
N ALA A 25 -0.25 -1.89 -31.83
CA ALA A 25 -1.35 -2.02 -30.87
C ALA A 25 -1.01 -1.32 -29.54
N LEU A 26 -1.94 -0.53 -28.99
CA LEU A 26 -1.79 0.08 -27.66
C LEU A 26 -2.56 -0.74 -26.61
N TYR A 27 -1.85 -1.14 -25.57
CA TYR A 27 -2.39 -1.73 -24.36
C TYR A 27 -2.16 -0.79 -23.17
N LEU A 28 -3.19 -0.60 -22.36
CA LEU A 28 -3.21 0.38 -21.26
C LEU A 28 -3.86 -0.26 -20.03
N ARG A 29 -3.14 -0.33 -18.91
CA ARG A 29 -3.56 -1.00 -17.67
C ARG A 29 -3.00 -0.29 -16.43
N THR A 30 -3.61 -0.51 -15.28
CA THR A 30 -3.10 -0.15 -13.94
C THR A 30 -3.18 -1.40 -13.06
N LEU A 31 -2.33 -1.51 -12.03
CA LEU A 31 -2.48 -2.53 -11.00
C LEU A 31 -3.69 -2.27 -10.07
N ALA A 32 -4.16 -1.04 -9.91
CA ALA A 32 -5.24 -0.69 -8.98
C ALA A 32 -6.64 -1.19 -9.42
N ASN A 33 -6.98 -1.06 -10.71
CA ASN A 33 -8.32 -1.39 -11.23
C ASN A 33 -8.54 -2.90 -11.47
N LEU A 34 -8.80 -3.64 -10.38
CA LEU A 34 -9.03 -5.08 -10.38
C LEU A 34 -10.49 -5.45 -10.06
N THR A 35 -11.39 -5.21 -11.03
CA THR A 35 -12.80 -5.68 -11.19
C THR A 35 -13.62 -5.90 -9.91
N SER A 36 -14.67 -5.10 -9.74
CA SER A 36 -15.37 -4.92 -8.47
C SER A 36 -16.17 -6.15 -7.96
N PRO A 37 -16.44 -6.22 -6.63
CA PRO A 37 -17.26 -7.28 -6.03
C PRO A 37 -18.69 -7.44 -6.57
N SER A 38 -19.25 -6.45 -7.27
CA SER A 38 -20.60 -6.54 -7.86
C SER A 38 -20.64 -7.52 -9.03
N GLU A 39 -19.56 -7.60 -9.82
CA GLU A 39 -19.45 -8.52 -10.95
C GLU A 39 -19.39 -9.98 -10.48
N VAL A 40 -18.79 -10.22 -9.31
CA VAL A 40 -18.67 -11.53 -8.69
C VAL A 40 -20.03 -12.15 -8.42
N ARG A 41 -21.02 -11.35 -7.99
CA ARG A 41 -22.42 -11.81 -7.88
C ARG A 41 -22.98 -12.19 -9.24
N SER A 42 -22.80 -11.35 -10.27
CA SER A 42 -23.30 -11.64 -11.62
C SER A 42 -22.71 -12.94 -12.22
N ILE A 43 -21.47 -13.29 -11.86
CA ILE A 43 -20.80 -14.51 -12.30
C ILE A 43 -21.28 -15.71 -11.49
N LEU A 44 -21.21 -15.66 -10.15
CA LEU A 44 -21.56 -16.79 -9.27
C LEU A 44 -23.07 -17.11 -9.22
N GLN A 45 -23.94 -16.18 -9.63
CA GLN A 45 -25.38 -16.44 -9.78
C GLN A 45 -25.73 -17.13 -11.10
N ILE A 46 -24.85 -17.10 -12.12
CA ILE A 46 -25.07 -17.82 -13.37
C ILE A 46 -24.57 -19.25 -13.19
N GLY A 47 -25.50 -20.20 -13.19
CA GLY A 47 -25.22 -21.60 -12.86
C GLY A 47 -24.17 -22.28 -13.75
N SER A 48 -23.57 -23.34 -13.23
CA SER A 48 -22.37 -24.06 -13.69
C SER A 48 -22.40 -24.71 -15.09
N LYS A 49 -23.27 -24.28 -16.00
CA LYS A 49 -23.47 -24.86 -17.35
C LYS A 49 -22.96 -23.98 -18.51
N GLN A 50 -22.32 -22.83 -18.26
CA GLN A 50 -21.96 -21.84 -19.31
C GLN A 50 -20.51 -21.30 -19.29
N PHE A 51 -19.63 -21.82 -18.45
CA PHE A 51 -18.23 -21.36 -18.40
C PHE A 51 -17.35 -22.13 -19.39
N GLU A 52 -16.54 -21.42 -20.17
CA GLU A 52 -15.40 -22.02 -20.86
C GLU A 52 -14.21 -22.04 -19.89
N GLN A 53 -13.63 -23.21 -19.64
CA GLN A 53 -12.40 -23.35 -18.86
C GLN A 53 -11.21 -23.54 -19.79
N SER A 54 -10.13 -22.82 -19.56
CA SER A 54 -8.82 -23.09 -20.15
C SER A 54 -7.76 -23.13 -19.06
N ASP A 55 -6.90 -24.14 -19.08
CA ASP A 55 -5.60 -24.04 -18.41
C ASP A 55 -4.77 -22.94 -19.07
N LEU A 56 -4.00 -22.22 -18.27
CA LEU A 56 -3.18 -21.10 -18.74
C LEU A 56 -1.79 -21.58 -19.17
N ASP A 57 -1.19 -20.78 -20.04
CA ASP A 57 0.04 -21.10 -20.77
C ASP A 57 1.20 -21.46 -19.81
N ALA A 58 2.06 -22.40 -20.22
CA ALA A 58 3.28 -22.72 -19.46
C ALA A 58 4.18 -21.48 -19.31
N ASP A 59 4.17 -20.57 -20.31
CA ASP A 59 4.83 -19.27 -20.21
C ASP A 59 4.28 -18.39 -19.06
N LEU A 60 2.99 -18.50 -18.73
CA LEU A 60 2.38 -17.79 -17.60
C LEU A 60 2.85 -18.36 -16.26
N ILE A 61 2.86 -19.69 -16.15
CA ILE A 61 3.30 -20.38 -14.94
C ILE A 61 4.80 -20.10 -14.71
N ALA A 62 5.60 -20.11 -15.77
CA ALA A 62 7.02 -19.77 -15.71
C ALA A 62 7.26 -18.30 -15.29
N PHE A 63 6.50 -17.33 -15.82
CA PHE A 63 6.53 -15.95 -15.33
C PHE A 63 6.16 -15.88 -13.83
N ALA A 64 5.06 -16.55 -13.44
CA ALA A 64 4.59 -16.54 -12.06
C ALA A 64 5.64 -17.12 -11.09
N HIS A 65 6.31 -18.22 -11.46
CA HIS A 65 7.42 -18.82 -10.69
C HIS A 65 8.69 -17.97 -10.65
N ARG A 66 8.89 -17.03 -11.58
CA ARG A 66 10.06 -16.12 -11.62
C ARG A 66 9.79 -14.80 -10.88
N VAL A 67 8.54 -14.36 -10.78
CA VAL A 67 8.16 -13.11 -10.09
C VAL A 67 7.71 -13.33 -8.65
N LEU A 68 6.92 -14.38 -8.39
CA LEU A 68 6.29 -14.61 -7.09
C LEU A 68 7.05 -15.72 -6.34
N PRO A 69 7.17 -15.64 -5.00
CA PRO A 69 7.90 -16.62 -4.18
C PRO A 69 7.07 -17.91 -3.98
N PHE A 70 6.21 -18.25 -4.93
CA PHE A 70 5.17 -19.26 -4.82
C PHE A 70 5.23 -20.21 -6.01
N LYS A 71 5.18 -21.52 -5.74
CA LYS A 71 5.12 -22.53 -6.79
C LYS A 71 3.68 -22.89 -7.11
N TYR A 72 3.27 -22.56 -8.33
CA TYR A 72 1.97 -22.93 -8.90
C TYR A 72 2.08 -24.29 -9.57
N ARG A 73 1.26 -25.28 -9.15
CA ARG A 73 1.07 -26.54 -9.88
C ARG A 73 0.30 -26.32 -11.19
N GLY A 74 -0.56 -25.30 -11.21
CA GLY A 74 -1.34 -24.93 -12.39
C GLY A 74 -2.06 -23.61 -12.20
N LEU A 75 -2.38 -22.95 -13.32
CA LEU A 75 -3.17 -21.73 -13.38
C LEU A 75 -4.35 -21.97 -14.33
N LYS A 76 -5.57 -21.67 -13.88
CA LYS A 76 -6.81 -21.92 -14.62
C LYS A 76 -7.58 -20.63 -14.86
N LEU A 77 -8.28 -20.55 -15.99
CA LEU A 77 -9.13 -19.43 -16.34
C LEU A 77 -10.54 -19.92 -16.65
N LEU A 78 -11.55 -19.33 -16.00
CA LEU A 78 -12.94 -19.44 -16.42
C LEU A 78 -13.34 -18.18 -17.19
N GLN A 79 -14.00 -18.34 -18.33
CA GLN A 79 -14.51 -17.24 -19.16
C GLN A 79 -16.03 -17.36 -19.34
N LEU A 80 -16.74 -16.23 -19.25
CA LEU A 80 -18.18 -16.12 -19.49
C LEU A 80 -18.53 -14.74 -20.07
N LYS A 81 -19.04 -14.71 -21.30
CA LYS A 81 -19.55 -13.48 -21.97
C LYS A 81 -18.56 -12.30 -21.93
N GLY A 82 -17.27 -12.56 -22.05
CA GLY A 82 -16.20 -11.54 -22.01
C GLY A 82 -15.76 -11.11 -20.60
N LYS A 83 -16.28 -11.75 -19.54
CA LYS A 83 -15.72 -11.67 -18.19
C LYS A 83 -14.85 -12.89 -17.92
N ASP A 84 -13.72 -12.64 -17.26
CA ASP A 84 -12.67 -13.63 -17.01
C ASP A 84 -12.39 -13.73 -15.51
N LEU A 85 -12.27 -14.94 -14.99
CA LEU A 85 -11.97 -15.26 -13.59
C LEU A 85 -10.79 -16.23 -13.52
N LEU A 86 -9.70 -15.79 -12.89
CA LEU A 86 -8.47 -16.59 -12.75
C LEU A 86 -8.50 -17.41 -11.44
N PHE A 87 -7.93 -18.61 -11.51
CA PHE A 87 -7.72 -19.56 -10.41
C PHE A 87 -6.26 -20.02 -10.38
N ALA A 88 -5.73 -20.26 -9.19
CA ALA A 88 -4.39 -20.77 -8.98
C ALA A 88 -4.42 -22.04 -8.13
N ASP A 89 -3.66 -23.06 -8.52
CA ASP A 89 -3.31 -24.19 -7.68
C ASP A 89 -1.85 -24.05 -7.26
N ARG A 90 -1.57 -24.06 -5.96
CA ARG A 90 -0.25 -23.85 -5.37
C ARG A 90 0.23 -25.09 -4.64
N GLU A 91 1.53 -25.31 -4.66
CA GLU A 91 2.15 -26.46 -3.99
C GLU A 91 1.94 -26.42 -2.46
N ASP A 92 2.05 -25.23 -1.86
CA ASP A 92 1.78 -24.98 -0.43
C ASP A 92 0.30 -24.77 -0.09
N ALA A 93 -0.60 -24.79 -1.10
CA ALA A 93 -2.04 -24.71 -0.90
C ALA A 93 -2.68 -26.12 -0.88
N THR A 94 -3.59 -26.33 0.07
CA THR A 94 -4.39 -27.56 0.18
C THR A 94 -5.59 -27.61 -0.77
N ALA A 95 -5.82 -26.55 -1.54
CA ALA A 95 -6.86 -26.47 -2.58
C ALA A 95 -6.57 -25.32 -3.56
N THR A 96 -7.02 -25.48 -4.80
CA THR A 96 -7.07 -24.42 -5.82
C THR A 96 -7.97 -23.27 -5.35
N TYR A 97 -7.54 -22.02 -5.55
CA TYR A 97 -8.23 -20.82 -5.07
C TYR A 97 -8.41 -19.78 -6.19
N SER A 98 -9.47 -18.98 -6.11
CA SER A 98 -9.79 -17.94 -7.09
C SER A 98 -8.99 -16.65 -6.88
N GLU A 99 -8.98 -15.76 -7.86
CA GLU A 99 -8.29 -14.47 -7.76
C GLU A 99 -8.82 -13.53 -6.66
N PHE A 100 -10.01 -13.80 -6.12
CA PHE A 100 -10.53 -13.10 -4.92
C PHE A 100 -9.81 -13.51 -3.62
N HIS A 101 -9.01 -14.58 -3.68
CA HIS A 101 -8.24 -15.15 -2.56
C HIS A 101 -6.73 -14.93 -2.70
N MET A 102 -6.27 -14.62 -3.91
CA MET A 102 -4.92 -14.13 -4.17
C MET A 102 -4.65 -12.83 -3.38
N SER A 103 -3.38 -12.56 -3.11
CA SER A 103 -2.99 -11.21 -2.66
C SER A 103 -3.27 -10.17 -3.76
N ALA A 104 -3.35 -8.89 -3.39
CA ALA A 104 -3.59 -7.82 -4.37
C ALA A 104 -2.54 -7.87 -5.50
N GLY A 105 -1.26 -7.92 -5.13
CA GLY A 105 -0.13 -8.07 -6.05
C GLY A 105 -0.16 -9.36 -6.86
N GLU A 106 -0.40 -10.51 -6.23
CA GLU A 106 -0.49 -11.82 -6.91
C GLU A 106 -1.55 -11.82 -8.01
N ARG A 107 -2.78 -11.36 -7.70
CA ARG A 107 -3.86 -11.22 -8.70
C ARG A 107 -3.46 -10.26 -9.81
N ALA A 108 -2.88 -9.11 -9.45
CA ALA A 108 -2.53 -8.07 -10.41
C ALA A 108 -1.47 -8.56 -11.40
N LEU A 109 -0.44 -9.26 -10.90
CA LEU A 109 0.66 -9.79 -11.70
C LEU A 109 0.26 -11.00 -12.55
N LEU A 110 -0.57 -11.91 -12.03
CA LEU A 110 -1.12 -13.01 -12.85
C LEU A 110 -2.02 -12.46 -13.98
N ARG A 111 -2.80 -11.40 -13.73
CA ARG A 111 -3.58 -10.71 -14.77
C ARG A 111 -2.72 -9.95 -15.77
N ILE A 112 -1.74 -9.14 -15.31
CA ILE A 112 -0.83 -8.41 -16.21
C ILE A 112 -0.02 -9.40 -17.05
N SER A 113 0.53 -10.46 -16.47
CA SER A 113 1.27 -11.48 -17.21
C SER A 113 0.40 -12.17 -18.26
N LYS A 114 -0.83 -12.56 -17.92
CA LYS A 114 -1.79 -13.16 -18.88
C LYS A 114 -2.07 -12.22 -20.06
N ASP A 115 -2.26 -10.94 -19.78
CA ASP A 115 -2.64 -9.98 -20.79
C ASP A 115 -1.44 -9.48 -21.62
N ILE A 116 -0.21 -9.49 -21.07
CA ILE A 116 1.04 -9.06 -21.74
C ILE A 116 1.76 -10.19 -22.48
N SER A 117 1.90 -11.38 -21.89
CA SER A 117 2.65 -12.52 -22.48
C SER A 117 2.16 -12.90 -23.89
N ARG A 118 0.88 -12.65 -24.16
CA ARG A 118 0.18 -12.92 -25.43
C ARG A 118 0.31 -11.78 -26.46
N LEU A 119 0.79 -10.59 -26.06
CA LEU A 119 1.08 -9.50 -26.98
C LEU A 119 2.42 -9.74 -27.68
N LYS A 120 2.53 -9.33 -28.95
CA LYS A 120 3.80 -9.09 -29.66
C LYS A 120 3.64 -7.87 -30.57
N ASP A 121 4.71 -7.16 -30.86
CA ASP A 121 4.72 -5.92 -31.67
C ASP A 121 3.78 -4.83 -31.10
N ALA A 122 3.78 -4.68 -29.77
CA ALA A 122 2.81 -3.84 -29.05
C ALA A 122 3.47 -2.72 -28.24
N PHE A 123 2.70 -1.67 -27.98
CA PHE A 123 2.99 -0.64 -27.01
C PHE A 123 2.18 -0.87 -25.75
N ILE A 124 2.83 -0.80 -24.60
CA ILE A 124 2.24 -1.07 -23.30
C ILE A 124 2.51 0.12 -22.40
N LEU A 125 1.45 0.66 -21.82
CA LEU A 125 1.52 1.61 -20.72
C LEU A 125 0.94 0.93 -19.47
N ILE A 126 1.73 0.80 -18.42
CA ILE A 126 1.29 0.31 -17.11
C ILE A 126 1.37 1.45 -16.10
N ASP A 127 0.27 1.69 -15.41
CA ASP A 127 0.13 2.78 -14.46
C ASP A 127 0.18 2.25 -13.02
N GLU A 128 1.06 2.83 -12.19
CA GLU A 128 1.42 2.38 -10.82
C GLU A 128 1.87 0.90 -10.77
N ILE A 129 3.03 0.58 -11.36
CA ILE A 129 3.56 -0.80 -11.43
C ILE A 129 3.99 -1.38 -10.06
N GLU A 130 4.08 -0.54 -9.03
CA GLU A 130 4.41 -0.91 -7.64
C GLU A 130 3.19 -1.21 -6.76
N ALA A 131 1.97 -0.85 -7.19
CA ALA A 131 0.82 -0.78 -6.29
C ALA A 131 0.45 -2.14 -5.66
N GLY A 132 0.65 -2.24 -4.35
CA GLY A 132 0.40 -3.46 -3.58
C GLY A 132 1.47 -4.55 -3.73
N LEU A 133 2.66 -4.21 -4.23
CA LEU A 133 3.82 -5.11 -4.35
C LEU A 133 4.90 -4.80 -3.30
N HIS A 134 5.50 -5.85 -2.74
CA HIS A 134 6.72 -5.73 -1.92
C HIS A 134 7.94 -5.38 -2.80
N PRO A 135 8.89 -4.54 -2.35
CA PRO A 135 10.09 -4.13 -3.10
C PRO A 135 10.76 -5.22 -3.94
N TYR A 136 11.13 -6.35 -3.33
CA TYR A 136 11.73 -7.50 -4.05
C TYR A 136 10.88 -7.98 -5.25
N ILE A 137 9.55 -8.00 -5.11
CA ILE A 137 8.63 -8.40 -6.18
C ILE A 137 8.62 -7.35 -7.30
N GLN A 138 8.66 -6.06 -6.96
CA GLN A 138 8.72 -4.98 -7.96
C GLN A 138 9.96 -5.14 -8.87
N GLN A 139 11.11 -5.47 -8.30
CA GLN A 139 12.34 -5.75 -9.05
C GLN A 139 12.18 -6.97 -9.99
N GLN A 140 11.64 -8.10 -9.48
CA GLN A 140 11.41 -9.28 -10.33
C GLN A 140 10.37 -9.03 -11.44
N VAL A 141 9.35 -8.21 -11.17
CA VAL A 141 8.38 -7.76 -12.19
C VAL A 141 9.08 -6.97 -13.29
N MET A 142 9.95 -6.01 -12.94
CA MET A 142 10.66 -5.20 -13.94
C MET A 142 11.62 -6.04 -14.79
N LEU A 143 12.35 -6.99 -14.18
CA LEU A 143 13.20 -7.94 -14.90
C LEU A 143 12.40 -8.82 -15.87
N GLU A 144 11.23 -9.32 -15.47
CA GLU A 144 10.38 -10.12 -16.34
C GLU A 144 9.67 -9.30 -17.42
N LEU A 145 9.29 -8.05 -17.15
CA LEU A 145 8.77 -7.12 -18.16
C LEU A 145 9.84 -6.82 -19.22
N GLN A 146 11.10 -6.64 -18.83
CA GLN A 146 12.22 -6.48 -19.78
C GLN A 146 12.45 -7.76 -20.62
N ARG A 147 12.45 -8.94 -19.99
CA ARG A 147 12.54 -10.24 -20.70
C ARG A 147 11.38 -10.42 -21.70
N LEU A 148 10.16 -10.04 -21.33
CA LEU A 148 9.00 -10.05 -22.24
C LEU A 148 9.12 -8.98 -23.34
N ALA A 149 9.64 -7.79 -23.04
CA ALA A 149 9.87 -6.73 -24.01
C ALA A 149 10.81 -7.18 -25.14
N LEU A 150 11.93 -7.81 -24.79
CA LEU A 150 12.87 -8.40 -25.73
C LEU A 150 12.24 -9.59 -26.49
N ARG A 151 11.67 -10.58 -25.77
CA ARG A 151 11.15 -11.83 -26.36
C ARG A 151 9.96 -11.63 -27.29
N ASN A 152 9.13 -10.61 -27.05
CA ASN A 152 7.90 -10.37 -27.81
C ASN A 152 7.92 -9.05 -28.61
N ASN A 153 9.05 -8.35 -28.70
CA ASN A 153 9.16 -7.04 -29.36
C ASN A 153 8.09 -6.05 -28.86
N LEU A 154 8.11 -5.78 -27.55
CA LEU A 154 7.20 -4.85 -26.87
C LEU A 154 7.98 -3.61 -26.46
N GLN A 155 7.39 -2.42 -26.64
CA GLN A 155 7.83 -1.26 -25.86
C GLN A 155 6.89 -1.12 -24.68
N ILE A 156 7.47 -1.14 -23.47
CA ILE A 156 6.76 -0.98 -22.21
C ILE A 156 7.20 0.35 -21.60
N ILE A 157 6.25 1.17 -21.20
CA ILE A 157 6.45 2.33 -20.33
C ILE A 157 5.64 2.08 -19.07
N VAL A 158 6.24 2.35 -17.91
CA VAL A 158 5.58 2.27 -16.60
C VAL A 158 5.57 3.65 -15.96
N THR A 159 4.52 3.97 -15.20
CA THR A 159 4.58 5.04 -14.18
C THR A 159 4.89 4.39 -12.83
N SER A 160 5.67 5.09 -12.00
CA SER A 160 6.00 4.65 -10.66
C SER A 160 6.54 5.79 -9.81
N HIS A 161 6.26 5.73 -8.50
CA HIS A 161 6.91 6.49 -7.45
C HIS A 161 7.93 5.64 -6.66
N SER A 162 8.12 4.36 -7.01
CA SER A 162 9.05 3.48 -6.30
C SER A 162 10.49 3.64 -6.81
N PRO A 163 11.47 3.94 -5.93
CA PRO A 163 12.87 3.99 -6.32
C PRO A 163 13.34 2.63 -6.86
N VAL A 164 12.86 1.51 -6.31
CA VAL A 164 13.22 0.15 -6.76
C VAL A 164 12.80 -0.11 -8.21
N VAL A 165 11.72 0.51 -8.67
CA VAL A 165 11.26 0.41 -10.07
C VAL A 165 12.13 1.27 -10.99
N LEU A 166 12.53 2.46 -10.54
CA LEU A 166 13.44 3.35 -11.27
C LEU A 166 14.85 2.76 -11.37
N GLU A 167 15.39 2.23 -10.28
CA GLU A 167 16.68 1.54 -10.20
C GLU A 167 16.71 0.26 -11.06
N SER A 168 15.56 -0.40 -11.25
CA SER A 168 15.44 -1.57 -12.14
C SER A 168 15.56 -1.24 -13.64
N VAL A 169 15.65 0.03 -14.04
CA VAL A 169 15.87 0.46 -15.44
C VAL A 169 17.07 1.41 -15.55
N PRO A 170 17.82 1.40 -16.67
CA PRO A 170 18.96 2.31 -16.84
C PRO A 170 18.49 3.77 -16.99
N VAL A 171 19.42 4.71 -16.78
CA VAL A 171 19.15 6.14 -16.61
C VAL A 171 18.44 6.75 -17.83
N GLU A 172 18.80 6.31 -19.04
CA GLU A 172 18.22 6.73 -20.32
C GLU A 172 16.77 6.21 -20.52
N GLY A 173 16.37 5.21 -19.73
CA GLY A 173 15.01 4.70 -19.65
C GLY A 173 14.11 5.45 -18.66
N ARG A 174 14.68 6.33 -17.82
CA ARG A 174 13.94 7.12 -16.82
C ARG A 174 13.48 8.44 -17.44
N ILE A 175 12.18 8.72 -17.33
CA ILE A 175 11.56 9.96 -17.82
C ILE A 175 10.80 10.59 -16.66
N PHE A 176 11.32 11.70 -16.12
CA PHE A 176 10.64 12.44 -15.06
C PHE A 176 9.71 13.49 -15.68
N LEU A 177 8.55 13.69 -15.08
CA LEU A 177 7.56 14.67 -15.51
C LEU A 177 7.27 15.62 -14.35
N GLU A 178 7.49 16.92 -14.57
CA GLU A 178 7.08 17.96 -13.64
C GLU A 178 5.87 18.70 -14.19
N ARG A 179 4.89 18.96 -13.33
CA ARG A 179 3.74 19.78 -13.68
C ARG A 179 3.97 21.19 -13.15
N THR A 180 4.23 22.13 -14.05
CA THR A 180 4.24 23.56 -13.74
C THR A 180 2.79 24.08 -13.67
N PRO A 181 2.56 25.35 -13.26
CA PRO A 181 1.21 25.93 -13.27
C PRO A 181 0.57 26.00 -14.66
N THR A 182 1.36 25.93 -15.74
CA THR A 182 0.91 26.15 -17.13
C THR A 182 1.13 24.95 -18.07
N ASP A 183 2.08 24.06 -17.79
CA ASP A 183 2.43 22.94 -18.69
C ASP A 183 3.01 21.73 -17.92
N VAL A 184 3.32 20.64 -18.64
CA VAL A 184 4.04 19.47 -18.10
C VAL A 184 5.38 19.31 -18.81
N THR A 185 6.47 19.66 -18.11
CA THR A 185 7.84 19.55 -18.64
C THR A 185 8.41 18.16 -18.38
N VAL A 186 9.13 17.62 -19.37
CA VAL A 186 10.02 16.48 -19.13
C VAL A 186 11.24 17.02 -18.40
N GLN A 187 11.47 16.54 -17.18
CA GLN A 187 12.71 16.81 -16.45
C GLN A 187 13.72 15.68 -16.74
N PRO A 188 15.03 15.99 -16.82
CA PRO A 188 16.04 14.95 -17.05
C PRO A 188 16.17 13.96 -15.88
N PRO A 189 16.93 12.86 -16.04
CA PRO A 189 16.92 11.72 -15.13
C PRO A 189 17.38 11.95 -13.68
N TYR A 190 17.84 13.16 -13.35
CA TYR A 190 18.77 13.40 -12.25
C TYR A 190 18.10 13.81 -10.91
N ARG A 191 16.81 14.16 -10.93
CA ARG A 191 15.95 14.33 -9.72
C ARG A 191 15.76 13.04 -8.90
N ASP A 192 16.26 11.93 -9.41
CA ASP A 192 16.34 10.63 -8.75
C ASP A 192 16.96 10.73 -7.34
N ILE A 193 18.04 11.49 -7.14
CA ILE A 193 18.69 11.62 -5.81
C ILE A 193 17.74 12.18 -4.73
N PHE A 194 16.95 13.21 -5.06
CA PHE A 194 15.94 13.75 -4.16
C PHE A 194 14.81 12.75 -3.89
N GLN A 195 14.35 12.01 -4.91
CA GLN A 195 13.31 10.99 -4.70
C GLN A 195 13.80 9.82 -3.86
N ARG A 196 15.06 9.37 -4.06
CA ARG A 196 15.67 8.35 -3.20
C ARG A 196 15.84 8.81 -1.76
N ALA A 197 16.17 10.08 -1.53
CA ALA A 197 16.17 10.65 -0.18
C ALA A 197 14.76 10.68 0.44
N PHE A 198 13.75 11.15 -0.29
CA PHE A 198 12.36 11.25 0.24
C PHE A 198 11.66 9.90 0.44
N TYR A 199 12.05 8.84 -0.28
CA TYR A 199 11.39 7.52 -0.23
C TYR A 199 12.26 6.35 0.28
N GLY A 200 13.58 6.50 0.32
CA GLY A 200 14.54 5.47 0.75
C GLY A 200 14.86 5.56 2.24
N GLN A 201 14.40 4.59 3.03
CA GLN A 201 14.72 4.54 4.46
C GLN A 201 16.11 3.94 4.74
N SER A 202 17.13 4.81 4.79
CA SER A 202 18.33 4.66 5.62
C SER A 202 18.82 6.07 5.96
N GLN A 203 19.21 6.29 7.22
CA GLN A 203 19.77 7.59 7.67
C GLN A 203 21.31 7.61 7.56
N ASP A 204 21.89 6.55 7.00
CA ASP A 204 23.33 6.23 7.03
C ASP A 204 24.02 6.53 5.68
N LYS A 205 23.26 6.96 4.67
CA LYS A 205 23.73 7.22 3.30
C LYS A 205 24.02 8.70 3.06
N LEU A 206 25.19 9.01 2.52
CA LEU A 206 25.59 10.36 2.15
C LEU A 206 25.09 10.71 0.73
N SER A 207 24.28 11.77 0.59
CA SER A 207 23.86 12.27 -0.72
C SER A 207 24.75 13.45 -1.14
N ILE A 208 25.39 13.39 -2.31
CA ILE A 208 26.18 14.49 -2.86
C ILE A 208 25.43 15.07 -4.06
N LEU A 209 25.02 16.35 -3.94
CA LEU A 209 24.37 17.09 -5.01
C LEU A 209 25.39 17.99 -5.73
N CYS A 210 25.53 17.84 -7.03
CA CYS A 210 26.43 18.62 -7.87
C CYS A 210 25.74 19.43 -8.98
N GLU A 211 26.46 20.40 -9.54
CA GLU A 211 25.93 21.34 -10.53
C GLU A 211 25.66 20.67 -11.89
N ASP A 212 26.67 20.00 -12.45
CA ASP A 212 26.63 19.45 -13.81
C ASP A 212 27.25 18.04 -13.92
N SER A 213 27.34 17.51 -15.15
CA SER A 213 27.99 16.23 -15.48
C SER A 213 29.51 16.19 -15.31
N ILE A 214 30.20 17.32 -15.35
CA ILE A 214 31.66 17.42 -15.22
C ILE A 214 32.04 17.48 -13.74
N ALA A 215 31.27 18.20 -12.93
CA ALA A 215 31.29 18.10 -11.47
C ALA A 215 30.98 16.66 -11.01
N GLU A 216 29.92 16.03 -11.54
CA GLU A 216 29.57 14.62 -11.30
C GLU A 216 30.77 13.69 -11.59
N GLY A 217 31.42 13.84 -12.75
CA GLY A 217 32.59 13.04 -13.13
C GLY A 217 33.82 13.25 -12.24
N LEU A 218 34.12 14.50 -11.85
CA LEU A 218 35.22 14.82 -10.94
C LEU A 218 34.99 14.23 -9.54
N ILE A 219 33.78 14.33 -9.01
CA ILE A 219 33.42 13.78 -7.69
C ILE A 219 33.54 12.25 -7.70
N LEU A 220 33.04 11.58 -8.77
CA LEU A 220 33.16 10.12 -8.90
C LEU A 220 34.62 9.67 -8.97
N GLY A 221 35.49 10.34 -9.73
CA GLY A 221 36.92 10.00 -9.77
C GLY A 221 37.66 10.21 -8.43
N VAL A 222 37.25 11.21 -7.65
CA VAL A 222 37.73 11.40 -6.27
C VAL A 222 37.21 10.28 -5.36
N LEU A 223 35.93 9.90 -5.48
CA LEU A 223 35.34 8.81 -4.70
C LEU A 223 35.99 7.45 -5.01
N ASP A 224 36.28 7.11 -6.26
CA ASP A 224 37.03 5.89 -6.62
C ASP A 224 38.40 5.85 -5.93
N THR A 225 39.09 7.00 -5.90
CA THR A 225 40.41 7.16 -5.24
C THR A 225 40.33 7.08 -3.71
N LEU A 226 39.21 7.50 -3.12
CA LEU A 226 38.96 7.44 -1.68
C LEU A 226 38.38 6.09 -1.23
N ASN A 227 37.63 5.40 -2.06
CA ASN A 227 36.96 4.14 -1.73
C ASN A 227 37.97 3.09 -1.26
N VAL A 228 39.09 2.95 -1.97
CA VAL A 228 40.21 2.05 -1.59
C VAL A 228 40.76 2.31 -0.18
N LYS A 229 40.56 3.52 0.37
CA LYS A 229 41.01 3.93 1.72
C LYS A 229 39.89 3.89 2.77
N LEU A 230 38.64 4.09 2.36
CA LEU A 230 37.48 4.24 3.24
C LEU A 230 36.56 3.00 3.28
N ASN A 231 36.77 2.04 2.37
CA ASN A 231 35.97 0.82 2.20
C ASN A 231 34.46 1.14 2.07
N LEU A 232 34.11 1.93 1.06
CA LEU A 232 32.74 2.37 0.78
C LEU A 232 32.04 1.37 -0.15
N ASN A 233 30.83 0.96 0.20
CA ASN A 233 29.96 0.26 -0.72
C ASN A 233 29.39 1.26 -1.75
N PRO A 234 29.03 0.82 -2.97
CA PRO A 234 28.34 1.65 -3.96
C PRO A 234 26.98 2.23 -3.49
N ASP A 235 26.48 1.73 -2.36
CA ASP A 235 25.25 2.17 -1.71
C ASP A 235 25.47 3.29 -0.68
N ASP A 236 26.69 3.50 -0.17
CA ASP A 236 26.95 4.35 1.00
C ASP A 236 27.03 5.85 0.65
N VAL A 237 27.44 6.16 -0.58
CA VAL A 237 27.51 7.53 -1.12
C VAL A 237 26.82 7.58 -2.47
N VAL A 238 25.80 8.42 -2.59
CA VAL A 238 25.06 8.66 -3.85
C VAL A 238 25.43 10.03 -4.39
N VAL A 239 26.17 10.07 -5.50
CA VAL A 239 26.37 11.30 -6.28
C VAL A 239 25.19 11.48 -7.23
N GLY A 240 24.72 12.72 -7.37
CA GLY A 240 23.82 13.11 -8.43
C GLY A 240 23.93 14.60 -8.71
N ARG A 241 23.69 14.99 -9.95
CA ARG A 241 23.41 16.39 -10.32
C ARG A 241 21.91 16.69 -10.24
N ASP A 242 21.52 17.95 -10.35
CA ASP A 242 20.12 18.32 -10.66
C ASP A 242 20.01 19.66 -11.38
N THR A 243 20.93 20.60 -11.12
CA THR A 243 20.74 22.00 -11.52
C THR A 243 22.03 22.79 -11.72
N GLY A 244 22.07 23.59 -12.79
CA GLY A 244 22.95 24.77 -12.85
C GLY A 244 22.73 25.71 -11.66
N LYS A 245 23.81 26.35 -11.18
CA LYS A 245 23.95 27.08 -9.91
C LYS A 245 22.71 27.80 -9.40
N ASP A 246 22.09 28.67 -10.21
CA ASP A 246 21.01 29.58 -9.79
C ASP A 246 19.80 28.91 -9.11
N GLN A 247 19.62 27.60 -9.27
CA GLN A 247 18.52 26.84 -8.66
C GLN A 247 18.88 26.24 -7.28
N PHE A 248 20.16 26.12 -6.89
CA PHE A 248 20.57 25.50 -5.61
C PHE A 248 19.84 26.08 -4.39
N PRO A 249 19.65 27.41 -4.24
CA PRO A 249 18.86 27.97 -3.13
C PRO A 249 17.43 27.43 -3.05
N GLN A 250 16.80 27.12 -4.20
CA GLN A 250 15.47 26.52 -4.24
C GLN A 250 15.48 25.04 -3.81
N HIS A 251 16.59 24.34 -4.00
CA HIS A 251 16.75 22.94 -3.58
C HIS A 251 17.07 22.86 -2.08
N VAL A 252 17.86 23.80 -1.56
CA VAL A 252 18.05 24.02 -0.12
C VAL A 252 16.70 24.30 0.56
N GLU A 253 15.90 25.20 0.00
CA GLU A 253 14.53 25.47 0.47
C GLU A 253 13.59 24.25 0.43
N LYS A 254 13.81 23.28 -0.47
CA LYS A 254 13.02 22.04 -0.53
C LYS A 254 13.49 21.08 0.57
N LEU A 255 14.80 20.88 0.73
CA LEU A 255 15.36 20.00 1.75
C LEU A 255 15.05 20.47 3.18
N GLY A 256 15.17 21.78 3.45
CA GLY A 256 14.86 22.36 4.78
C GLY A 256 13.40 22.15 5.20
N LYS A 257 12.45 22.24 4.25
CA LYS A 257 11.01 21.96 4.50
C LYS A 257 10.73 20.52 4.94
N PHE A 258 11.63 19.58 4.68
CA PHE A 258 11.55 18.18 5.09
C PHE A 258 12.62 17.78 6.12
N GLN A 259 13.35 18.74 6.69
CA GLN A 259 14.47 18.51 7.63
C GLN A 259 15.58 17.60 7.08
N MET A 260 15.83 17.65 5.77
CA MET A 260 16.76 16.75 5.07
C MET A 260 18.11 17.37 4.71
N LEU A 261 18.37 18.64 5.05
CA LEU A 261 19.62 19.31 4.67
C LEU A 261 20.87 18.59 5.19
N ASP A 262 20.83 18.08 6.41
CA ASP A 262 21.98 17.42 7.06
C ASP A 262 22.37 16.06 6.41
N ALA A 263 21.54 15.54 5.50
CA ALA A 263 21.83 14.33 4.70
C ALA A 263 22.49 14.63 3.33
N PHE A 264 22.67 15.90 2.98
CA PHE A 264 23.16 16.35 1.68
C PHE A 264 24.45 17.17 1.78
N VAL A 265 25.45 16.80 0.98
CA VAL A 265 26.62 17.63 0.66
C VAL A 265 26.36 18.33 -0.67
N LEU A 266 26.45 19.65 -0.69
CA LEU A 266 26.33 20.46 -1.90
C LEU A 266 27.72 20.69 -2.48
N VAL A 267 27.91 20.48 -3.79
CA VAL A 267 29.17 20.75 -4.50
C VAL A 267 28.87 21.58 -5.74
N LEU A 268 29.53 22.72 -5.90
CA LEU A 268 29.33 23.62 -7.04
C LEU A 268 30.66 23.99 -7.72
N ASP A 269 30.57 24.58 -8.90
CA ASP A 269 31.73 24.98 -9.68
C ASP A 269 32.46 26.19 -9.08
N GLY A 270 33.71 26.40 -9.50
CA GLY A 270 34.58 27.43 -8.90
C GLY A 270 34.04 28.86 -9.01
N ASP A 271 33.24 29.14 -10.05
CA ASP A 271 32.60 30.43 -10.29
C ASP A 271 31.23 30.59 -9.61
N ALA A 272 30.62 29.49 -9.12
CA ALA A 272 29.35 29.50 -8.42
C ALA A 272 29.43 30.07 -6.99
N ARG A 273 30.63 30.37 -6.47
CA ARG A 273 30.86 30.98 -5.14
C ARG A 273 29.99 32.21 -4.87
N GLN A 274 29.69 32.98 -5.91
CA GLN A 274 28.81 34.16 -5.85
C GLN A 274 27.38 33.87 -5.35
N ILE A 275 26.88 32.63 -5.40
CA ILE A 275 25.55 32.26 -4.89
C ILE A 275 25.56 31.65 -3.48
N GLU A 276 26.73 31.50 -2.84
CA GLU A 276 26.85 30.97 -1.47
C GLU A 276 25.96 31.72 -0.45
N PRO A 277 25.86 33.06 -0.45
CA PRO A 277 25.00 33.78 0.51
C PRO A 277 23.51 33.47 0.33
N ALA A 278 23.07 33.15 -0.90
CA ALA A 278 21.69 32.76 -1.19
C ALA A 278 21.38 31.32 -0.73
N ILE A 279 22.37 30.42 -0.82
CA ILE A 279 22.31 29.07 -0.24
C ILE A 279 22.20 29.15 1.29
N GLN A 280 23.06 29.94 1.95
CA GLN A 280 23.05 30.12 3.40
C GLN A 280 21.71 30.70 3.87
N GLN A 281 21.24 31.81 3.28
CA GLN A 281 19.95 32.42 3.62
C GLN A 281 18.74 31.48 3.39
N ALA A 282 18.82 30.57 2.42
CA ALA A 282 17.77 29.57 2.19
C ALA A 282 17.71 28.52 3.31
N ALA A 283 18.86 28.15 3.90
CA ALA A 283 18.94 27.20 5.01
C ALA A 283 18.55 27.82 6.36
N GLU A 284 18.98 29.07 6.62
CA GLU A 284 18.69 29.82 7.85
C GLU A 284 17.19 29.90 8.18
N ARG A 285 16.33 29.99 7.14
CA ARG A 285 14.86 30.00 7.26
C ARG A 285 14.28 28.75 7.94
N PHE A 286 15.05 27.67 8.05
CA PHE A 286 14.68 26.41 8.71
C PHE A 286 15.51 26.14 9.97
N ASN A 287 16.33 27.10 10.42
CA ASN A 287 17.33 26.95 11.49
C ASN A 287 18.39 25.87 11.22
N GLN A 288 18.68 25.59 9.94
CA GLN A 288 19.78 24.72 9.49
C GLN A 288 20.86 25.57 8.81
N SER A 289 22.06 25.02 8.65
CA SER A 289 23.15 25.65 7.89
C SER A 289 23.50 24.80 6.69
N ALA A 290 23.79 25.44 5.55
CA ALA A 290 24.24 24.77 4.34
C ALA A 290 25.59 25.37 3.92
N ALA A 291 26.66 24.59 4.07
CA ALA A 291 28.01 24.95 3.66
C ALA A 291 28.36 24.22 2.35
N PRO A 292 28.20 24.84 1.18
CA PRO A 292 28.58 24.22 -0.09
C PRO A 292 30.09 24.08 -0.20
N LEU A 293 30.52 22.96 -0.78
CA LEU A 293 31.89 22.77 -1.27
C LEU A 293 32.00 23.34 -2.69
N PHE A 294 33.19 23.82 -3.04
CA PHE A 294 33.47 24.35 -4.37
C PHE A 294 34.63 23.60 -5.00
N LEU A 295 34.49 23.28 -6.29
CA LEU A 295 35.55 22.64 -7.07
C LEU A 295 36.79 23.57 -7.24
N PRO A 296 37.97 23.02 -7.58
CA PRO A 296 39.20 23.78 -7.66
C PRO A 296 39.14 24.94 -8.67
N GLY A 297 39.44 26.16 -8.21
CA GLY A 297 39.51 27.36 -9.04
C GLY A 297 38.41 28.39 -8.74
N ILE A 298 38.26 29.31 -9.70
CA ILE A 298 37.29 30.42 -9.73
C ILE A 298 36.53 30.51 -11.07
N GLN A 299 36.62 29.44 -11.87
CA GLN A 299 36.11 29.28 -13.23
C GLN A 299 35.44 27.90 -13.35
N PRO A 300 34.70 27.61 -14.43
CA PRO A 300 34.15 26.28 -14.68
C PRO A 300 35.22 25.18 -14.67
N PRO A 301 34.88 23.95 -14.26
CA PRO A 301 35.84 22.86 -14.06
C PRO A 301 36.60 22.49 -15.33
N GLU A 302 36.02 22.66 -16.53
CA GLU A 302 36.70 22.40 -17.80
C GLU A 302 37.91 23.29 -18.00
N GLU A 303 37.80 24.58 -17.69
CA GLU A 303 38.90 25.54 -17.89
C GLU A 303 40.06 25.24 -16.94
N TRP A 304 39.75 24.81 -15.71
CA TRP A 304 40.74 24.29 -14.77
C TRP A 304 41.38 22.96 -15.25
N ILE A 305 40.59 22.03 -15.80
CA ILE A 305 41.08 20.77 -16.39
C ILE A 305 42.03 21.06 -17.56
N TYR A 306 41.62 21.89 -18.53
CA TYR A 306 42.49 22.27 -19.67
C TYR A 306 43.78 22.92 -19.18
N ALA A 307 43.69 23.88 -18.25
CA ALA A 307 44.86 24.54 -17.66
C ALA A 307 45.72 23.61 -16.78
N ALA A 308 45.26 22.42 -16.41
CA ALA A 308 46.08 21.38 -15.77
C ALA A 308 46.73 20.46 -16.83
N LEU A 309 45.98 20.05 -17.86
CA LEU A 309 46.47 19.25 -18.98
C LEU A 309 47.58 19.95 -19.75
N GLU A 310 47.45 21.25 -20.03
CA GLU A 310 48.49 22.04 -20.71
C GLU A 310 49.81 22.15 -19.91
N LYS A 311 49.76 22.08 -18.57
CA LYS A 311 50.95 22.21 -17.72
C LYS A 311 51.78 20.94 -17.67
N GLN A 312 51.17 19.76 -17.84
CA GLN A 312 51.85 18.46 -17.76
C GLN A 312 51.32 17.45 -18.79
N PRO A 313 51.30 17.77 -20.10
CA PRO A 313 50.58 16.99 -21.09
C PRO A 313 51.17 15.58 -21.28
N ALA A 314 52.50 15.41 -21.17
CA ALA A 314 53.14 14.10 -21.24
C ALA A 314 52.73 13.16 -20.09
N LEU A 315 52.55 13.69 -18.87
CA LEU A 315 52.06 12.93 -17.72
C LEU A 315 50.63 12.46 -17.96
N TYR A 316 49.73 13.37 -18.31
CA TYR A 316 48.32 13.04 -18.53
C TYR A 316 48.09 12.21 -19.80
N SER A 317 48.90 12.36 -20.84
CA SER A 317 48.89 11.48 -22.03
C SER A 317 49.11 10.01 -21.65
N SER A 318 50.06 9.74 -20.74
CA SER A 318 50.28 8.39 -20.20
C SER A 318 49.13 7.88 -19.31
N LEU A 319 48.59 8.73 -18.44
CA LEU A 319 47.53 8.36 -17.48
C LEU A 319 46.18 8.12 -18.15
N LEU A 320 45.87 8.88 -19.21
CA LEU A 320 44.63 8.79 -19.97
C LEU A 320 44.72 7.82 -21.17
N ALA A 321 45.85 7.12 -21.35
CA ALA A 321 46.16 6.28 -22.51
C ALA A 321 45.93 7.00 -23.86
N ALA A 322 46.20 8.29 -23.92
CA ALA A 322 45.84 9.20 -25.00
C ALA A 322 47.10 9.77 -25.69
N PRO A 323 47.82 8.98 -26.51
CA PRO A 323 49.09 9.42 -27.12
C PRO A 323 48.94 10.63 -28.06
N SER A 324 47.73 10.89 -28.55
CA SER A 324 47.37 12.05 -29.37
C SER A 324 47.03 13.32 -28.56
N LEU A 325 47.04 13.29 -27.22
CA LEU A 325 46.59 14.39 -26.37
C LEU A 325 47.34 15.71 -26.65
N GLU A 326 48.67 15.66 -26.79
CA GLU A 326 49.51 16.82 -27.18
C GLU A 326 49.19 17.42 -28.56
N GLN A 327 48.48 16.67 -29.41
CA GLN A 327 48.11 17.05 -30.76
C GLN A 327 46.64 17.50 -30.83
N GLN A 328 45.77 16.91 -29.97
CA GLN A 328 44.35 17.27 -29.83
C GLN A 328 44.14 18.54 -29.01
N LEU A 329 44.96 18.80 -27.97
CA LEU A 329 44.99 20.10 -27.27
C LEU A 329 45.32 21.27 -28.22
N LYS A 330 45.94 20.98 -29.38
CA LYS A 330 46.26 21.97 -30.42
C LYS A 330 45.20 22.07 -31.53
N ASN A 331 44.22 21.15 -31.60
CA ASN A 331 43.16 21.10 -32.62
C ASN A 331 41.95 20.25 -32.16
N PRO A 332 40.85 20.85 -31.65
CA PRO A 332 39.64 20.12 -31.23
C PRO A 332 38.68 19.77 -32.40
N PRO A 333 37.99 18.61 -32.37
CA PRO A 333 37.05 18.18 -33.41
C PRO A 333 35.59 18.62 -33.19
N ALA A 334 34.73 18.47 -34.20
CA ALA A 334 33.32 18.89 -34.22
C ALA A 334 32.29 17.74 -33.94
N PRO A 335 31.07 18.04 -33.43
CA PRO A 335 30.08 17.04 -32.97
C PRO A 335 29.18 16.42 -34.07
N LEU A 336 28.48 15.32 -33.75
CA LEU A 336 27.68 14.48 -34.69
C LEU A 336 26.26 14.08 -34.18
N PRO A 337 25.28 13.77 -35.06
CA PRO A 337 23.86 13.48 -34.72
C PRO A 337 23.41 12.00 -34.82
N MET A 338 22.15 11.68 -34.42
CA MET A 338 21.57 10.31 -34.30
C MET A 338 20.31 10.02 -35.17
N THR A 339 19.95 8.74 -35.42
CA THR A 339 18.84 8.30 -36.34
C THR A 339 18.00 7.06 -35.85
N ARG A 340 16.99 6.55 -36.62
CA ARG A 340 15.89 5.61 -36.19
C ARG A 340 15.38 4.55 -37.23
N GLY A 341 14.68 3.47 -36.78
CA GLY A 341 13.90 2.43 -37.55
C GLY A 341 12.68 1.86 -36.75
N ALA A 342 11.96 0.73 -37.00
CA ALA A 342 11.69 -0.25 -38.11
C ALA A 342 10.43 -1.16 -37.77
N THR A 343 9.82 -1.97 -38.68
CA THR A 343 8.55 -2.78 -38.40
C THR A 343 8.18 -3.98 -39.35
N ARG A 344 7.56 -5.11 -38.85
CA ARG A 344 6.60 -6.13 -39.48
C ARG A 344 6.56 -7.50 -38.67
N SER A 345 5.66 -8.53 -38.73
CA SER A 345 4.20 -8.79 -39.08
C SER A 345 3.74 -10.27 -38.75
N LYS A 346 2.45 -10.72 -38.90
CA LYS A 346 1.90 -12.09 -38.49
C LYS A 346 0.68 -12.69 -39.30
N PRO A 347 0.37 -14.03 -39.18
CA PRO A 347 -1.01 -14.64 -39.22
C PRO A 347 -1.38 -15.65 -38.04
N ARG A 348 -2.55 -16.40 -38.03
CA ARG A 348 -3.19 -16.98 -36.78
C ARG A 348 -4.31 -18.12 -36.88
N PRO A 349 -4.74 -18.84 -35.76
CA PRO A 349 -5.85 -19.88 -35.66
C PRO A 349 -6.91 -19.83 -34.44
N PRO A 350 -7.92 -20.76 -34.28
CA PRO A 350 -9.02 -20.87 -33.22
C PRO A 350 -8.79 -21.95 -32.07
N GLY A 351 -9.68 -22.53 -31.19
CA GLY A 351 -11.13 -22.54 -30.71
C GLY A 351 -11.47 -23.85 -29.87
N LEU A 352 -12.58 -24.21 -29.12
CA LEU A 352 -13.82 -23.64 -28.48
C LEU A 352 -14.64 -24.67 -27.56
N SER A 353 -15.35 -24.26 -26.47
CA SER A 353 -16.47 -24.94 -25.67
C SER A 353 -16.23 -26.22 -24.77
N ASN A 354 -17.10 -26.87 -23.93
CA ASN A 354 -18.57 -26.79 -23.54
C ASN A 354 -19.00 -27.61 -22.22
N TRP A 355 -20.21 -27.34 -21.63
CA TRP A 355 -21.16 -28.22 -20.79
C TRP A 355 -20.78 -28.73 -19.33
N ARG A 356 -21.61 -29.22 -18.32
CA ARG A 356 -23.05 -29.17 -17.83
C ARG A 356 -23.22 -29.66 -16.30
N SER A 357 -24.42 -30.01 -15.72
CA SER A 357 -24.67 -30.21 -14.21
C SER A 357 -26.02 -30.85 -13.69
N THR A 358 -26.25 -31.09 -12.35
CA THR A 358 -27.56 -31.14 -11.54
C THR A 358 -27.39 -31.09 -9.94
N ARG A 359 -28.32 -31.59 -9.05
CA ARG A 359 -28.72 -31.14 -7.64
C ARG A 359 -28.82 -32.30 -6.56
N VAL A 360 -29.28 -32.20 -5.26
CA VAL A 360 -29.17 -31.31 -4.02
C VAL A 360 -30.21 -31.73 -2.89
N THR A 361 -29.85 -31.80 -1.57
CA THR A 361 -30.78 -31.95 -0.38
C THR A 361 -30.25 -31.31 0.96
N THR A 362 -30.82 -31.59 2.17
CA THR A 362 -30.56 -30.84 3.43
C THR A 362 -30.55 -31.63 4.77
N GLU A 363 -29.49 -31.46 5.59
CA GLU A 363 -29.36 -31.85 7.04
C GLU A 363 -28.54 -30.80 7.85
N THR A 364 -28.41 -30.92 9.17
CA THR A 364 -27.36 -30.15 9.91
C THR A 364 -26.08 -30.96 9.95
N GLN A 365 -25.02 -30.49 9.27
CA GLN A 365 -23.80 -31.28 9.02
C GLN A 365 -22.53 -30.52 9.40
N HIS A 366 -21.51 -31.26 9.86
CA HIS A 366 -20.16 -30.73 10.09
C HIS A 366 -19.32 -31.00 8.85
N LEU A 367 -18.91 -29.95 8.13
CA LEU A 367 -18.06 -30.05 6.94
C LEU A 367 -16.64 -29.59 7.28
N ARG A 368 -15.64 -30.46 7.04
CA ARG A 368 -14.22 -30.11 7.13
C ARG A 368 -13.75 -29.57 5.78
N ILE A 369 -13.42 -28.28 5.71
CA ILE A 369 -13.19 -27.53 4.48
C ILE A 369 -11.81 -26.86 4.56
N SER A 370 -10.86 -27.32 3.73
CA SER A 370 -9.46 -26.85 3.70
C SER A 370 -8.80 -26.78 5.09
N GLY A 371 -9.04 -27.79 5.93
CA GLY A 371 -8.52 -27.88 7.30
C GLY A 371 -9.33 -27.15 8.37
N VAL A 372 -10.33 -26.35 8.00
CA VAL A 372 -11.25 -25.68 8.93
C VAL A 372 -12.51 -26.53 9.13
N GLU A 373 -12.91 -26.75 10.38
CA GLU A 373 -14.21 -27.37 10.67
C GLU A 373 -15.33 -26.31 10.63
N VAL A 374 -16.43 -26.65 9.96
CA VAL A 374 -17.55 -25.73 9.70
C VAL A 374 -18.87 -26.39 10.03
N GLU A 375 -19.60 -25.78 10.97
CA GLU A 375 -20.97 -26.15 11.31
C GLU A 375 -21.94 -25.58 10.26
N VAL A 376 -22.57 -26.45 9.47
CA VAL A 376 -23.54 -26.08 8.44
C VAL A 376 -24.96 -26.31 8.95
N VAL A 377 -25.68 -25.22 9.21
CA VAL A 377 -27.06 -25.24 9.71
C VAL A 377 -28.00 -24.76 8.60
N ARG A 378 -28.68 -25.71 7.97
CA ARG A 378 -29.60 -25.44 6.87
C ARG A 378 -30.96 -24.97 7.39
N LYS A 379 -31.52 -23.91 6.80
CA LYS A 379 -32.76 -23.24 7.24
C LYS A 379 -33.53 -22.66 6.05
N ASP A 380 -34.82 -22.39 6.24
CA ASP A 380 -35.56 -21.53 5.32
C ASP A 380 -35.19 -20.06 5.53
N ILE A 381 -34.20 -19.61 4.77
CA ILE A 381 -33.65 -18.26 4.77
C ILE A 381 -33.28 -17.87 3.34
N LYS A 382 -33.36 -16.58 2.99
CA LYS A 382 -33.12 -16.12 1.61
C LYS A 382 -31.64 -15.97 1.23
N ASN A 383 -30.72 -15.95 2.20
CA ASN A 383 -29.29 -15.71 1.99
C ASN A 383 -28.44 -16.67 2.84
N LEU A 384 -27.24 -16.99 2.36
CA LEU A 384 -26.23 -17.70 3.15
C LEU A 384 -25.53 -16.71 4.08
N HIS A 385 -25.45 -17.05 5.37
CA HIS A 385 -24.82 -16.22 6.40
C HIS A 385 -23.69 -16.99 7.10
N LEU A 386 -22.46 -16.52 6.92
CA LEU A 386 -21.24 -17.11 7.48
C LEU A 386 -20.71 -16.24 8.62
N GLY A 387 -20.38 -16.87 9.76
CA GLY A 387 -19.80 -16.20 10.93
C GLY A 387 -18.64 -16.98 11.53
N VAL A 388 -17.66 -16.27 12.08
CA VAL A 388 -16.53 -16.82 12.84
C VAL A 388 -16.65 -16.34 14.29
N TYR A 389 -16.76 -17.28 15.22
CA TYR A 389 -17.07 -17.03 16.62
C TYR A 389 -15.84 -17.33 17.50
N PRO A 390 -15.43 -16.44 18.41
CA PRO A 390 -14.35 -16.74 19.36
C PRO A 390 -14.75 -17.88 20.34
N PRO A 391 -13.80 -18.47 21.11
CA PRO A 391 -12.41 -18.05 21.32
C PRO A 391 -11.41 -18.67 20.33
N LEU A 392 -11.77 -19.78 19.68
CA LEU A 392 -10.93 -20.54 18.74
C LEU A 392 -11.25 -20.26 17.25
N GLY A 393 -12.26 -19.42 17.00
CA GLY A 393 -12.74 -19.11 15.66
C GLY A 393 -13.60 -20.22 15.05
N ARG A 394 -14.56 -20.74 15.81
CA ARG A 394 -15.58 -21.70 15.34
C ARG A 394 -16.32 -21.08 14.16
N VAL A 395 -16.33 -21.76 13.01
CA VAL A 395 -17.02 -21.26 11.81
C VAL A 395 -18.39 -21.90 11.73
N ARG A 396 -19.42 -21.05 11.59
CA ARG A 396 -20.81 -21.48 11.43
C ARG A 396 -21.40 -20.84 10.19
N VAL A 397 -22.14 -21.62 9.41
CA VAL A 397 -22.83 -21.15 8.21
C VAL A 397 -24.30 -21.51 8.28
N ALA A 398 -25.16 -20.50 8.27
CA ALA A 398 -26.58 -20.67 8.04
C ALA A 398 -26.85 -20.68 6.54
N VAL A 399 -27.53 -21.70 6.02
CA VAL A 399 -27.65 -21.97 4.56
C VAL A 399 -29.12 -22.11 4.13
N PRO A 400 -29.57 -21.42 3.06
CA PRO A 400 -30.85 -21.68 2.39
C PRO A 400 -31.02 -23.15 1.95
N LEU A 401 -32.19 -23.76 2.19
CA LEU A 401 -32.51 -25.15 1.83
C LEU A 401 -32.15 -25.55 0.38
N VAL A 402 -32.16 -24.58 -0.55
CA VAL A 402 -31.98 -24.76 -2.01
C VAL A 402 -30.52 -24.90 -2.45
N LEU A 403 -29.54 -24.57 -1.61
CA LEU A 403 -28.11 -24.61 -1.94
C LEU A 403 -27.49 -25.98 -1.57
N GLY A 404 -26.82 -26.67 -2.49
CA GLY A 404 -26.12 -27.93 -2.19
C GLY A 404 -24.80 -27.72 -1.44
N ASP A 405 -24.27 -28.77 -0.81
CA ASP A 405 -23.09 -28.66 0.07
C ASP A 405 -21.82 -28.21 -0.65
N GLU A 406 -21.67 -28.48 -1.96
CA GLU A 406 -20.60 -27.86 -2.75
C GLU A 406 -20.74 -26.35 -2.89
N ALA A 407 -21.96 -25.81 -2.95
CA ALA A 407 -22.15 -24.36 -2.92
C ALA A 407 -21.87 -23.77 -1.53
N VAL A 408 -22.06 -24.55 -0.46
CA VAL A 408 -21.63 -24.18 0.90
C VAL A 408 -20.11 -24.23 1.03
N ARG A 409 -19.46 -25.29 0.51
CA ARG A 409 -18.00 -25.42 0.44
C ARG A 409 -17.38 -24.26 -0.34
N LEU A 410 -17.91 -23.94 -1.52
CA LEU A 410 -17.47 -22.80 -2.33
C LEU A 410 -17.72 -21.46 -1.63
N ALA A 411 -18.82 -21.26 -0.91
CA ALA A 411 -19.07 -20.03 -0.14
C ALA A 411 -18.17 -19.90 1.10
N VAL A 412 -17.80 -21.01 1.73
CA VAL A 412 -16.80 -21.07 2.80
C VAL A 412 -15.41 -20.79 2.25
N ILE A 413 -15.04 -21.42 1.12
CA ILE A 413 -13.77 -21.19 0.41
C ILE A 413 -13.65 -19.73 -0.02
N ASP A 414 -14.74 -19.15 -0.56
CA ASP A 414 -14.86 -17.73 -0.89
C ASP A 414 -14.71 -16.79 0.33
N LYS A 415 -14.70 -17.35 1.54
CA LYS A 415 -14.42 -16.63 2.78
C LYS A 415 -13.22 -17.21 3.53
N LEU A 416 -12.49 -18.22 3.05
CA LEU A 416 -11.36 -18.81 3.78
C LEU A 416 -10.25 -17.80 4.04
N GLY A 417 -9.96 -16.90 3.10
CA GLY A 417 -9.02 -15.80 3.33
C GLY A 417 -9.51 -14.81 4.41
N TRP A 418 -10.83 -14.59 4.52
CA TRP A 418 -11.43 -13.80 5.59
C TRP A 418 -11.45 -14.56 6.93
N ILE A 419 -11.86 -15.84 6.94
CA ILE A 419 -11.84 -16.73 8.11
C ILE A 419 -10.42 -16.83 8.67
N LYS A 420 -9.41 -17.13 7.84
CA LYS A 420 -8.00 -17.15 8.24
C LYS A 420 -7.58 -15.80 8.82
N ARG A 421 -7.91 -14.66 8.20
CA ARG A 421 -7.62 -13.32 8.75
C ARG A 421 -8.41 -12.97 10.02
N GLN A 422 -9.60 -13.52 10.24
CA GLN A 422 -10.32 -13.38 11.52
C GLN A 422 -9.69 -14.25 12.60
N ARG A 423 -9.35 -15.52 12.31
CA ARG A 423 -8.66 -16.42 13.24
C ARG A 423 -7.25 -15.92 13.58
N ALA A 424 -6.53 -15.40 12.59
CA ALA A 424 -5.25 -14.70 12.77
C ALA A 424 -5.44 -13.44 13.61
N LYS A 425 -6.40 -12.55 13.32
CA LYS A 425 -6.72 -11.43 14.23
C LYS A 425 -7.03 -11.90 15.65
N PHE A 426 -7.78 -12.99 15.85
CA PHE A 426 -8.05 -13.54 17.19
C PHE A 426 -6.82 -14.20 17.86
N ALA A 427 -5.72 -14.45 17.15
CA ALA A 427 -4.49 -15.06 17.67
C ALA A 427 -3.32 -14.05 17.82
N GLU A 428 -3.17 -13.15 16.85
CA GLU A 428 -2.16 -12.10 16.75
C GLU A 428 -2.53 -10.83 17.52
N GLN A 429 -3.82 -10.59 17.78
CA GLN A 429 -4.20 -9.55 18.74
C GLN A 429 -3.56 -9.89 20.09
N PRO A 430 -2.83 -8.95 20.73
CA PRO A 430 -2.33 -9.15 22.08
C PRO A 430 -3.53 -9.22 23.02
N ARG A 431 -4.02 -10.45 23.22
CA ARG A 431 -5.00 -10.79 24.25
C ARG A 431 -4.38 -10.32 25.55
N GLN A 432 -5.13 -9.54 26.33
CA GLN A 432 -4.78 -9.36 27.73
C GLN A 432 -4.64 -10.74 28.38
N SER A 433 -3.81 -10.89 29.41
CA SER A 433 -3.83 -12.08 30.25
C SER A 433 -5.27 -12.33 30.73
N ARG A 434 -5.60 -13.59 31.06
CA ARG A 434 -6.81 -13.88 31.81
C ARG A 434 -6.82 -12.95 33.03
N ARG A 435 -7.91 -12.21 33.23
CA ARG A 435 -8.00 -11.24 34.33
C ARG A 435 -8.25 -12.00 35.62
N GLU A 436 -7.20 -12.17 36.40
CA GLU A 436 -7.23 -12.82 37.70
C GLU A 436 -7.95 -11.94 38.74
N MET A 437 -8.12 -10.63 38.46
CA MET A 437 -8.80 -9.66 39.32
C MET A 437 -8.15 -9.60 40.71
N VAL A 438 -6.81 -9.56 40.69
CA VAL A 438 -5.92 -9.48 41.85
C VAL A 438 -5.28 -8.09 41.99
N SER A 439 -4.87 -7.75 43.21
CA SER A 439 -4.14 -6.51 43.48
C SER A 439 -2.80 -6.49 42.71
N GLY A 440 -2.50 -5.35 42.08
CA GLY A 440 -1.34 -5.15 41.21
C GLY A 440 -1.64 -5.27 39.71
N GLU A 441 -2.75 -5.91 39.32
CA GLU A 441 -3.10 -6.12 37.91
C GLU A 441 -3.30 -4.80 37.14
N SER A 442 -2.86 -4.74 35.88
CA SER A 442 -2.95 -3.53 35.03
C SER A 442 -4.26 -3.45 34.25
N HIS A 443 -5.15 -2.53 34.65
CA HIS A 443 -6.43 -2.24 33.99
C HIS A 443 -6.37 -0.93 33.19
N TRP A 444 -7.20 -0.81 32.16
CA TRP A 444 -7.29 0.38 31.30
C TRP A 444 -8.60 1.12 31.55
N PHE A 445 -8.52 2.44 31.69
CA PHE A 445 -9.67 3.34 31.78
C PHE A 445 -9.35 4.66 31.06
N LEU A 446 -10.25 5.12 30.18
CA LEU A 446 -10.11 6.32 29.35
C LEU A 446 -8.75 6.49 28.65
N GLY A 447 -8.16 5.38 28.18
CA GLY A 447 -6.87 5.37 27.50
C GLY A 447 -5.64 5.46 28.41
N ARG A 448 -5.81 5.40 29.74
CA ARG A 448 -4.73 5.34 30.74
C ARG A 448 -4.70 3.99 31.45
N ARG A 449 -3.50 3.57 31.89
CA ARG A 449 -3.26 2.31 32.59
C ARG A 449 -3.16 2.54 34.09
N TYR A 450 -4.00 1.86 34.85
CA TYR A 450 -4.08 1.92 36.31
C TYR A 450 -3.74 0.55 36.92
N ARG A 451 -3.13 0.52 38.10
CA ARG A 451 -3.01 -0.71 38.91
C ARG A 451 -4.29 -0.93 39.70
N LEU A 452 -4.88 -2.12 39.60
CA LEU A 452 -5.99 -2.54 40.44
C LEU A 452 -5.50 -2.72 41.88
N ARG A 453 -6.27 -2.24 42.84
CA ARG A 453 -6.10 -2.52 44.27
C ARG A 453 -7.42 -3.10 44.77
N VAL A 454 -7.46 -4.41 44.96
CA VAL A 454 -8.60 -5.06 45.59
C VAL A 454 -8.49 -4.86 47.10
N ARG A 455 -9.57 -4.41 47.72
CA ARG A 455 -9.70 -4.26 49.17
C ARG A 455 -10.91 -5.03 49.64
N GLU A 456 -10.72 -5.94 50.58
CA GLU A 456 -11.81 -6.75 51.14
C GLU A 456 -12.35 -6.07 52.41
N GLN A 457 -13.61 -5.67 52.38
CA GLN A 457 -14.29 -4.89 53.42
C GLN A 457 -15.78 -5.27 53.47
N GLU A 458 -16.38 -5.27 54.66
CA GLU A 458 -17.82 -5.46 54.79
C GLU A 458 -18.61 -4.25 54.28
N GLY A 459 -19.62 -4.49 53.44
CA GLY A 459 -20.45 -3.45 52.85
C GLY A 459 -20.92 -3.73 51.42
N PRO A 460 -21.45 -2.70 50.71
CA PRO A 460 -21.73 -2.76 49.29
C PRO A 460 -20.44 -2.55 48.47
N PRO A 461 -20.24 -3.24 47.33
CA PRO A 461 -19.03 -3.10 46.53
C PRO A 461 -18.92 -1.71 45.89
N ARG A 462 -17.70 -1.19 45.77
CA ARG A 462 -17.41 0.15 45.22
C ARG A 462 -16.19 0.11 44.31
N VAL A 463 -16.17 0.99 43.31
CA VAL A 463 -15.02 1.19 42.41
C VAL A 463 -14.71 2.68 42.31
N ALA A 464 -13.44 3.05 42.51
CA ALA A 464 -12.99 4.43 42.44
C ALA A 464 -11.62 4.53 41.74
N VAL A 465 -11.43 5.56 40.93
CA VAL A 465 -10.10 5.95 40.42
C VAL A 465 -9.41 6.77 41.51
N CYS A 466 -8.21 6.36 41.91
CA CYS A 466 -7.46 6.98 42.99
C CYS A 466 -6.18 7.62 42.43
N GLY A 467 -6.26 8.94 42.19
CA GLY A 467 -5.20 9.71 41.57
C GLY A 467 -4.91 9.26 40.13
N ILE A 468 -3.65 9.38 39.72
CA ILE A 468 -3.23 9.11 38.33
C ILE A 468 -2.84 7.65 38.05
N GLY A 469 -2.81 6.76 39.05
CA GLY A 469 -2.15 5.45 38.92
C GLY A 469 -2.87 4.22 39.48
N ALA A 470 -3.96 4.36 40.25
CA ALA A 470 -4.68 3.22 40.83
C ALA A 470 -6.20 3.25 40.59
N ILE A 471 -6.82 2.06 40.56
CA ILE A 471 -8.26 1.86 40.73
C ILE A 471 -8.44 1.03 42.00
N ASP A 472 -9.10 1.57 43.01
CA ASP A 472 -9.55 0.82 44.18
C ASP A 472 -10.86 0.08 43.83
N LEU A 473 -10.85 -1.24 44.02
CA LEU A 473 -12.00 -2.13 43.92
C LEU A 473 -12.29 -2.68 45.32
N VAL A 474 -13.30 -2.11 45.98
CA VAL A 474 -13.76 -2.55 47.30
C VAL A 474 -14.83 -3.62 47.11
N VAL A 475 -14.62 -4.79 47.69
CA VAL A 475 -15.50 -5.97 47.61
C VAL A 475 -15.61 -6.64 48.98
N ARG A 476 -16.56 -7.56 49.16
CA ARG A 476 -16.66 -8.35 50.39
C ARG A 476 -15.56 -9.41 50.45
N PRO A 477 -15.15 -9.86 51.65
CA PRO A 477 -14.29 -11.03 51.81
C PRO A 477 -14.80 -12.21 50.99
N GLY A 478 -13.88 -12.91 50.30
CA GLY A 478 -14.22 -14.10 49.49
C GLY A 478 -14.99 -13.83 48.17
N THR A 479 -15.20 -12.57 47.77
CA THR A 479 -15.76 -12.23 46.44
C THR A 479 -14.86 -12.81 45.33
N ASP A 480 -15.38 -13.63 44.42
CA ASP A 480 -14.58 -14.30 43.37
C ASP A 480 -14.17 -13.38 42.20
N ALA A 481 -13.30 -13.87 41.31
CA ALA A 481 -12.78 -13.10 40.17
C ALA A 481 -13.86 -12.69 39.14
N ALA A 482 -14.86 -13.54 38.88
CA ALA A 482 -15.96 -13.20 37.95
C ALA A 482 -16.91 -12.16 38.56
N GLN A 483 -17.16 -12.24 39.87
CA GLN A 483 -17.89 -11.22 40.62
C GLN A 483 -17.13 -9.87 40.60
N ARG A 484 -15.81 -9.89 40.83
CA ARG A 484 -14.93 -8.71 40.69
C ARG A 484 -15.01 -8.11 39.27
N GLU A 485 -14.94 -8.93 38.22
CA GLU A 485 -15.07 -8.46 36.83
C GLU A 485 -16.46 -7.86 36.56
N ALA A 486 -17.52 -8.47 37.08
CA ALA A 486 -18.90 -7.98 36.92
C ALA A 486 -19.12 -6.63 37.62
N ILE A 487 -18.52 -6.41 38.79
CA ILE A 487 -18.53 -5.13 39.51
C ILE A 487 -17.78 -4.06 38.70
N LEU A 488 -16.55 -4.35 38.24
CA LEU A 488 -15.78 -3.42 37.42
C LEU A 488 -16.45 -3.12 36.07
N SER A 489 -17.12 -4.12 35.47
CA SER A 489 -17.90 -3.96 34.23
C SER A 489 -19.15 -3.10 34.42
N ARG A 490 -19.77 -3.15 35.61
CA ARG A 490 -20.90 -2.27 35.98
C ARG A 490 -20.42 -0.82 36.09
N TRP A 491 -19.32 -0.59 36.81
CA TRP A 491 -18.70 0.73 36.94
C TRP A 491 -18.31 1.33 35.58
N HIS A 492 -17.67 0.57 34.69
CA HIS A 492 -17.37 1.02 33.32
C HIS A 492 -18.63 1.47 32.54
N ARG A 493 -19.78 0.79 32.75
CA ARG A 493 -21.05 1.18 32.12
C ARG A 493 -21.60 2.49 32.71
N GLU A 494 -21.41 2.71 34.01
CA GLU A 494 -21.80 3.96 34.69
C GLU A 494 -20.95 5.14 34.22
N GLN A 495 -19.62 4.96 34.10
CA GLN A 495 -18.73 5.99 33.55
C GLN A 495 -19.10 6.36 32.10
N LEU A 496 -19.36 5.37 31.23
CA LEU A 496 -19.84 5.62 29.87
C LEU A 496 -21.23 6.28 29.84
N LYS A 497 -22.12 5.97 30.80
CA LYS A 497 -23.42 6.66 30.93
C LYS A 497 -23.27 8.15 31.27
N GLY A 498 -22.19 8.57 31.93
CA GLY A 498 -21.88 9.99 32.14
C GLY A 498 -21.30 10.67 30.89
N LEU A 499 -20.43 9.98 30.15
CA LEU A 499 -19.68 10.56 29.02
C LEU A 499 -20.46 10.59 27.70
N ILE A 500 -21.34 9.63 27.44
CA ILE A 500 -22.03 9.51 26.14
C ILE A 500 -23.13 10.58 25.92
N PRO A 501 -23.98 10.96 26.89
CA PRO A 501 -25.05 11.92 26.64
C PRO A 501 -24.59 13.32 26.17
N PRO A 502 -23.53 13.94 26.73
CA PRO A 502 -23.00 15.21 26.21
C PRO A 502 -22.46 15.08 24.78
N LEU A 503 -21.81 13.96 24.46
CA LEU A 503 -21.34 13.67 23.10
C LEU A 503 -22.51 13.48 22.13
N LEU A 504 -23.56 12.75 22.52
CA LEU A 504 -24.79 12.64 21.73
C LEU A 504 -25.40 14.01 21.47
N ALA A 505 -25.55 14.87 22.48
CA ALA A 505 -26.09 16.21 22.29
C ALA A 505 -25.27 17.04 21.28
N LYS A 506 -23.93 17.04 21.42
CA LYS A 506 -23.00 17.70 20.49
C LYS A 506 -23.15 17.20 19.05
N TRP A 507 -23.08 15.88 18.84
CA TRP A 507 -23.05 15.30 17.49
C TRP A 507 -24.43 15.23 16.82
N GLN A 508 -25.53 15.16 17.59
CA GLN A 508 -26.88 15.36 17.08
C GLN A 508 -27.07 16.78 16.51
N ALA A 509 -26.62 17.80 17.25
CA ALA A 509 -26.69 19.19 16.80
C ALA A 509 -25.80 19.43 15.56
N ALA A 510 -24.54 18.95 15.60
CA ALA A 510 -23.59 19.14 14.49
C ALA A 510 -24.04 18.47 13.18
N LEU A 511 -24.62 17.27 13.24
CA LEU A 511 -25.04 16.49 12.06
C LEU A 511 -26.52 16.71 11.68
N GLY A 512 -27.29 17.50 12.44
CA GLY A 512 -28.73 17.71 12.20
C GLY A 512 -29.60 16.46 12.41
N VAL A 513 -29.15 15.50 13.23
CA VAL A 513 -29.82 14.21 13.46
C VAL A 513 -30.37 14.08 14.88
N GLN A 514 -31.26 13.11 15.10
CA GLN A 514 -31.77 12.74 16.44
C GLN A 514 -31.86 11.21 16.56
N VAL A 515 -31.38 10.67 17.67
CA VAL A 515 -31.42 9.26 18.06
C VAL A 515 -32.68 9.03 18.91
N ALA A 516 -33.44 7.98 18.62
CA ALA A 516 -34.68 7.66 19.32
C ALA A 516 -34.45 6.83 20.61
N ASP A 517 -33.42 5.99 20.65
CA ASP A 517 -32.99 5.21 21.82
C ASP A 517 -31.52 4.81 21.68
N TRP A 518 -30.79 4.73 22.79
CA TRP A 518 -29.38 4.36 22.81
C TRP A 518 -28.99 3.57 24.07
N GLY A 519 -27.91 2.79 23.97
CA GLY A 519 -27.39 2.10 25.15
C GLY A 519 -26.03 1.43 25.00
N ILE A 520 -25.55 0.85 26.10
CA ILE A 520 -24.19 0.27 26.20
C ILE A 520 -24.28 -1.26 26.34
N LYS A 521 -23.79 -1.98 25.34
CA LYS A 521 -23.71 -3.45 25.28
C LYS A 521 -22.25 -3.90 25.28
N ARG A 522 -21.93 -5.06 25.86
CA ARG A 522 -20.61 -5.68 25.68
C ARG A 522 -20.65 -6.38 24.32
N MET A 523 -19.91 -5.87 23.33
CA MET A 523 -19.91 -6.38 21.96
C MET A 523 -18.57 -7.05 21.62
N LYS A 524 -18.63 -8.16 20.90
CA LYS A 524 -17.43 -9.00 20.62
C LYS A 524 -16.72 -8.70 19.29
N THR A 525 -17.37 -7.98 18.37
CA THR A 525 -16.87 -7.77 16.99
C THR A 525 -17.07 -6.35 16.43
N ARG A 526 -17.56 -5.40 17.24
CA ARG A 526 -17.85 -4.01 16.83
C ARG A 526 -17.61 -3.03 17.98
N TRP A 527 -17.34 -1.77 17.64
CA TRP A 527 -17.25 -0.66 18.60
C TRP A 527 -18.59 0.04 18.84
N GLY A 528 -19.48 0.03 17.84
CA GLY A 528 -20.88 0.38 18.00
C GLY A 528 -21.79 -0.36 17.01
N SER A 529 -23.06 0.04 16.95
CA SER A 529 -23.96 -0.28 15.85
C SER A 529 -25.18 0.63 15.83
N CYS A 530 -25.37 1.33 14.71
CA CYS A 530 -26.57 2.07 14.35
C CYS A 530 -27.61 1.19 13.62
N ASN A 531 -28.90 1.43 13.90
CA ASN A 531 -30.04 0.99 13.12
C ASN A 531 -30.79 2.24 12.63
N PRO A 532 -30.58 2.69 11.37
CA PRO A 532 -31.14 3.94 10.89
C PRO A 532 -32.67 3.94 10.82
N ALA A 533 -33.28 2.82 10.39
CA ALA A 533 -34.73 2.71 10.25
C ALA A 533 -35.49 2.84 11.59
N ALA A 534 -34.86 2.43 12.70
CA ALA A 534 -35.40 2.64 14.05
C ALA A 534 -34.72 3.79 14.81
N ARG A 535 -33.78 4.52 14.17
CA ARG A 535 -32.96 5.59 14.75
C ARG A 535 -32.30 5.21 16.09
N ARG A 536 -31.81 3.96 16.23
CA ARG A 536 -31.26 3.41 17.47
C ARG A 536 -29.77 3.14 17.40
N VAL A 537 -29.01 3.54 18.43
CA VAL A 537 -27.53 3.43 18.44
C VAL A 537 -27.05 2.68 19.68
N TRP A 538 -26.18 1.68 19.50
CA TRP A 538 -25.58 0.93 20.60
C TRP A 538 -24.06 1.10 20.62
N PHE A 539 -23.48 1.35 21.79
CA PHE A 539 -22.05 1.52 21.99
C PHE A 539 -21.44 0.34 22.75
N ASN A 540 -20.19 -0.01 22.47
CA ASN A 540 -19.50 -1.10 23.14
C ASN A 540 -18.99 -0.67 24.52
N LEU A 541 -19.25 -1.47 25.56
CA LEU A 541 -18.73 -1.29 26.92
C LEU A 541 -17.19 -1.16 26.95
N GLU A 542 -16.51 -1.83 26.03
CA GLU A 542 -15.04 -1.79 25.90
C GLU A 542 -14.48 -0.40 25.54
N LEU A 543 -15.32 0.54 25.07
CA LEU A 543 -14.91 1.93 24.85
C LEU A 543 -14.50 2.65 26.14
N ALA A 544 -14.96 2.19 27.32
CA ALA A 544 -14.56 2.74 28.62
C ALA A 544 -13.03 2.65 28.87
N LYS A 545 -12.35 1.77 28.13
CA LYS A 545 -10.91 1.50 28.24
C LYS A 545 -10.07 2.35 27.25
N LYS A 546 -10.71 3.03 26.30
CA LYS A 546 -10.08 3.79 25.19
C LYS A 546 -10.06 5.30 25.49
N PRO A 547 -9.15 6.09 24.89
CA PRO A 547 -9.14 7.54 25.01
C PRO A 547 -10.51 8.18 24.69
N VAL A 548 -10.83 9.30 25.33
CA VAL A 548 -12.12 9.99 25.15
C VAL A 548 -12.34 10.40 23.70
N GLN A 549 -11.27 10.76 22.97
CA GLN A 549 -11.28 11.05 21.54
C GLN A 549 -11.75 9.85 20.69
N CYS A 550 -11.39 8.62 21.09
CA CYS A 550 -11.84 7.40 20.41
C CYS A 550 -13.32 7.09 20.70
N LEU A 551 -13.81 7.40 21.92
CA LEU A 551 -15.23 7.34 22.25
C LEU A 551 -16.02 8.37 21.43
N GLU A 552 -15.55 9.61 21.37
CA GLU A 552 -16.16 10.69 20.58
C GLU A 552 -16.21 10.36 19.08
N TYR A 553 -15.12 9.85 18.51
CA TYR A 553 -15.09 9.36 17.13
C TYR A 553 -16.18 8.30 16.86
N ILE A 554 -16.34 7.30 17.74
CA ILE A 554 -17.37 6.26 17.57
C ILE A 554 -18.79 6.82 17.77
N VAL A 555 -18.99 7.82 18.62
CA VAL A 555 -20.28 8.53 18.70
C VAL A 555 -20.59 9.22 17.36
N ALA A 556 -19.67 10.01 16.81
CA ALA A 556 -19.87 10.68 15.52
C ALA A 556 -20.09 9.69 14.36
N HIS A 557 -19.31 8.60 14.31
CA HIS A 557 -19.40 7.55 13.30
C HIS A 557 -20.79 6.89 13.26
N GLU A 558 -21.32 6.48 14.42
CA GLU A 558 -22.63 5.81 14.49
C GLU A 558 -23.81 6.78 14.28
N LEU A 559 -23.63 8.09 14.53
CA LEU A 559 -24.63 9.11 14.19
C LEU A 559 -24.60 9.48 12.70
N THR A 560 -23.43 9.50 12.07
CA THR A 560 -23.29 9.69 10.61
C THR A 560 -24.02 8.57 9.85
N HIS A 561 -24.11 7.36 10.44
CA HIS A 561 -24.92 6.28 9.90
C HIS A 561 -26.44 6.53 9.85
N LEU A 562 -26.96 7.60 10.49
CA LEU A 562 -28.33 8.06 10.29
C LEU A 562 -28.52 8.86 8.97
N LEU A 563 -27.44 9.40 8.40
CA LEU A 563 -27.43 10.18 7.15
C LEU A 563 -26.95 9.36 5.94
N GLU A 564 -25.92 8.53 6.14
CA GLU A 564 -25.40 7.62 5.11
C GLU A 564 -25.05 6.24 5.68
N ARG A 565 -25.63 5.20 5.08
CA ARG A 565 -25.56 3.82 5.56
C ARG A 565 -24.24 3.13 5.19
N HIS A 566 -23.57 3.60 4.14
CA HIS A 566 -22.40 2.96 3.57
C HIS A 566 -21.13 3.78 3.82
N HIS A 567 -19.99 3.13 4.00
CA HIS A 567 -18.68 3.79 4.16
C HIS A 567 -18.13 4.19 2.79
N ASP A 568 -18.78 5.15 2.14
CA ASP A 568 -18.45 5.69 0.83
C ASP A 568 -17.89 7.12 0.92
N GLU A 569 -17.72 7.77 -0.24
CA GLU A 569 -17.23 9.15 -0.37
C GLU A 569 -18.13 10.16 0.36
N ARG A 570 -19.45 9.93 0.41
CA ARG A 570 -20.41 10.82 1.07
C ARG A 570 -20.34 10.68 2.59
N PHE A 571 -20.22 9.45 3.10
CA PHE A 571 -19.97 9.21 4.52
C PHE A 571 -18.62 9.81 4.97
N THR A 572 -17.59 9.67 4.12
CA THR A 572 -16.26 10.24 4.35
C THR A 572 -16.32 11.77 4.43
N ALA A 573 -16.92 12.43 3.42
CA ALA A 573 -17.07 13.88 3.40
C ALA A 573 -17.87 14.44 4.59
N LEU A 574 -18.88 13.71 5.10
CA LEU A 574 -19.61 14.08 6.32
C LEU A 574 -18.71 14.03 7.56
N LEU A 575 -17.85 13.01 7.70
CA LEU A 575 -16.89 12.97 8.80
C LEU A 575 -15.77 14.01 8.65
N ASP A 576 -15.27 14.26 7.44
CA ASP A 576 -14.26 15.30 7.20
C ASP A 576 -14.80 16.71 7.53
N ALA A 577 -16.04 17.02 7.12
CA ALA A 577 -16.65 18.33 7.35
C ALA A 577 -16.90 18.64 8.84
N HIS A 578 -17.26 17.63 9.65
CA HIS A 578 -17.64 17.83 11.05
C HIS A 578 -16.58 17.37 12.06
N MET A 579 -15.63 16.51 11.68
CA MET A 579 -14.53 16.01 12.53
C MET A 579 -13.26 15.72 11.70
N PRO A 580 -12.52 16.72 11.19
CA PRO A 580 -11.32 16.50 10.35
C PRO A 580 -10.27 15.54 10.92
N GLN A 581 -10.17 15.42 12.26
CA GLN A 581 -9.23 14.55 12.95
C GLN A 581 -9.70 13.07 13.07
N TRP A 582 -10.85 12.71 12.50
CA TRP A 582 -11.40 11.34 12.58
C TRP A 582 -10.44 10.23 12.10
N PRO A 583 -9.53 10.41 11.10
CA PRO A 583 -8.59 9.36 10.71
C PRO A 583 -7.60 9.04 11.83
N GLN A 584 -7.10 10.06 12.53
CA GLN A 584 -6.19 9.92 13.67
C GLN A 584 -6.88 9.17 14.82
N TYR A 585 -8.14 9.50 15.12
CA TYR A 585 -8.90 8.85 16.18
C TYR A 585 -9.29 7.41 15.84
N ARG A 586 -9.59 7.11 14.56
CA ARG A 586 -9.78 5.76 14.03
C ARG A 586 -8.53 4.91 14.22
N ASP A 587 -7.36 5.44 13.87
CA ASP A 587 -6.11 4.68 13.87
C ASP A 587 -5.54 4.53 15.29
N MET A 588 -5.75 5.52 16.16
CA MET A 588 -5.56 5.42 17.62
C MET A 588 -6.49 4.35 18.25
N LEU A 589 -7.74 4.23 17.81
CA LEU A 589 -8.64 3.18 18.30
C LEU A 589 -8.19 1.78 17.85
N ASN A 590 -7.66 1.67 16.63
CA ASN A 590 -7.20 0.41 16.03
C ASN A 590 -5.89 -0.12 16.64
N SER A 591 -4.99 0.75 17.12
CA SER A 591 -3.70 0.35 17.72
C SER A 591 -3.81 -0.13 19.18
N LEU A 592 -4.91 0.17 19.87
CA LEU A 592 -5.10 -0.16 21.29
C LEU A 592 -5.67 -1.58 21.50
N PRO A 593 -5.18 -2.35 22.49
CA PRO A 593 -5.52 -3.77 22.69
C PRO A 593 -7.00 -4.02 23.03
N LEU A 594 -7.46 -5.26 22.79
CA LEU A 594 -8.80 -5.76 23.16
C LEU A 594 -8.77 -6.54 24.49
N ALA A 595 -9.94 -6.79 25.07
CA ALA A 595 -10.08 -7.61 26.27
C ALA A 595 -10.07 -9.12 26.00
N HIS A 596 -9.75 -9.88 27.04
CA HIS A 596 -9.82 -11.34 27.08
C HIS A 596 -11.24 -11.79 27.49
N GLU A 597 -11.75 -12.86 26.88
CA GLU A 597 -12.97 -13.56 27.32
C GLU A 597 -12.79 -15.07 27.14
N GLU A 598 -12.98 -15.83 28.21
CA GLU A 598 -13.20 -17.27 28.17
C GLU A 598 -14.68 -17.59 27.87
N TRP A 599 -14.97 -18.82 27.45
CA TRP A 599 -16.27 -19.19 26.89
C TRP A 599 -16.77 -20.52 27.46
N GLY A 600 -17.86 -20.47 28.23
CA GLY A 600 -18.78 -21.59 28.36
C GLY A 600 -19.72 -21.65 27.15
N TYR A 601 -20.17 -22.86 26.80
CA TYR A 601 -21.10 -23.16 25.71
C TYR A 601 -22.16 -24.15 26.20
#